data_AF-A0A8T3S3X3-F1
#
_entry.id   AF-A0A8T3S3X3-F1
#
_cell.length_a   1.000
_cell.length_b   1.000
_cell.length_c   1.000
_cell.angle_alpha   90.00
_cell.angle_beta   90.00
_cell.angle_gamma   90.00
#
_symmetry.space_group_name_H-M   'P 1'
#
loop_
_entity.id
_entity.type
_entity.pdbx_description
1 polymer ?
#
loop_
_entity_poly.entity_id
_entity_poly.type
_entity_poly.pdbx_seq_one_letter_code
_entity_poly.pdbx_strand_id
1 'polypeptide(L)'
;FQASDADAVANAVRLIKAGADGVKLEGAGPMTSRVRSIVGAGIPVMGHLGLTPQSATMLGGMKAQGRTATAASRLLADAHELEAAGCFTLVLESVPARIGAHVTAALKIPTIGIGGGPGCDGQVLVWHDLLGINEGAAPRFVKRYADLAGETRRALEAFATDVRSGAYPADEHEYKIAGDELRAFEADLHD
;
A
#
# COMPACT_ATOMS: atom_id res chain seq x y z
N PHE A 1 12.34 -12.74 5.48
CA PHE A 1 12.25 -13.88 4.53
C PHE A 1 13.53 -14.05 3.70
N GLN A 2 14.38 -13.03 3.57
CA GLN A 2 15.55 -13.01 2.70
C GLN A 2 16.69 -13.92 3.20
N ALA A 3 16.82 -14.07 4.52
CA ALA A 3 17.93 -14.74 5.18
C ALA A 3 18.09 -16.21 4.76
N SER A 4 17.02 -17.00 4.80
CA SER A 4 17.04 -18.43 4.45
C SER A 4 15.66 -18.94 4.03
N ASP A 5 15.63 -20.13 3.41
CA ASP A 5 14.37 -20.81 3.08
C ASP A 5 13.56 -21.14 4.35
N ALA A 6 14.22 -21.59 5.42
CA ALA A 6 13.57 -21.88 6.70
C ALA A 6 12.92 -20.62 7.31
N ASP A 7 13.64 -19.49 7.31
CA ASP A 7 13.09 -18.23 7.80
C ASP A 7 11.95 -17.73 6.91
N ALA A 8 12.03 -17.94 5.60
CA ALA A 8 10.97 -17.57 4.67
C ALA A 8 9.66 -18.32 4.99
N VAL A 9 9.74 -19.64 5.19
CA VAL A 9 8.60 -20.48 5.59
C VAL A 9 8.07 -20.09 6.97
N ALA A 10 8.93 -19.95 7.98
CA ALA A 10 8.51 -19.61 9.34
C ALA A 10 7.77 -18.25 9.39
N ASN A 11 8.29 -17.25 8.67
CA ASN A 11 7.64 -15.94 8.55
C ASN A 11 6.31 -16.03 7.79
N ALA A 12 6.25 -16.80 6.70
CA ALA A 12 5.02 -16.99 5.94
C ALA A 12 3.93 -17.64 6.80
N VAL A 13 4.26 -18.73 7.52
CA VAL A 13 3.33 -19.40 8.45
C VAL A 13 2.80 -18.44 9.51
N ARG A 14 3.65 -17.56 10.05
CA ARG A 14 3.22 -16.55 11.02
C ARG A 14 2.18 -15.60 10.42
N LEU A 15 2.35 -15.15 9.18
CA LEU A 15 1.40 -14.26 8.51
C LEU A 15 0.07 -14.97 8.21
N ILE A 16 0.11 -16.23 7.76
CA ILE A 16 -1.10 -17.03 7.54
C ILE A 16 -1.89 -17.22 8.84
N LYS A 17 -1.19 -17.54 9.95
CA LYS A 17 -1.81 -17.64 11.28
C LYS A 17 -2.39 -16.31 11.78
N ALA A 18 -1.92 -15.18 11.27
CA ALA A 18 -2.47 -13.86 11.56
C ALA A 18 -3.65 -13.47 10.67
N GLY A 19 -4.09 -14.36 9.76
CA GLY A 19 -5.29 -14.18 8.93
C GLY A 19 -5.02 -13.82 7.48
N ALA A 20 -3.77 -13.86 7.01
CA ALA A 20 -3.49 -13.72 5.59
C ALA A 20 -3.79 -15.01 4.82
N ASP A 21 -4.27 -14.92 3.58
CA ASP A 21 -4.51 -16.08 2.71
C ASP A 21 -3.27 -16.46 1.87
N GLY A 22 -2.29 -15.57 1.80
CA GLY A 22 -1.06 -15.75 1.03
C GLY A 22 -0.02 -14.69 1.38
N VAL A 23 1.15 -14.79 0.78
CA VAL A 23 2.27 -13.85 1.03
C VAL A 23 2.85 -13.29 -0.26
N LYS A 24 3.43 -12.09 -0.20
CA LYS A 24 4.11 -11.45 -1.34
C LYS A 24 5.61 -11.35 -1.09
N LEU A 25 6.43 -11.79 -2.04
CA LEU A 25 7.89 -11.72 -1.96
C LEU A 25 8.48 -10.90 -3.11
N GLU A 26 9.52 -10.13 -2.81
CA GLU A 26 10.25 -9.30 -3.78
C GLU A 26 11.47 -10.03 -4.33
N GLY A 27 11.65 -9.95 -5.66
CA GLY A 27 12.82 -10.43 -6.38
C GLY A 27 12.69 -11.86 -6.92
N ALA A 28 13.62 -12.21 -7.81
CA ALA A 28 13.80 -13.53 -8.42
C ALA A 28 15.23 -14.07 -8.13
N GLY A 29 15.70 -15.05 -8.91
CA GLY A 29 17.02 -15.66 -8.76
C GLY A 29 17.20 -16.31 -7.38
N PRO A 30 18.05 -15.76 -6.48
CA PRO A 30 18.21 -16.32 -5.13
C PRO A 30 16.89 -16.41 -4.34
N MET A 31 15.92 -15.52 -4.60
CA MET A 31 14.63 -15.53 -3.91
C MET A 31 13.71 -16.67 -4.35
N THR A 32 13.97 -17.26 -5.52
CA THR A 32 13.14 -18.33 -6.08
C THR A 32 13.15 -19.59 -5.22
N SER A 33 14.24 -19.90 -4.51
CA SER A 33 14.23 -21.03 -3.55
C SER A 33 13.29 -20.79 -2.37
N ARG A 34 13.12 -19.53 -1.95
CA ARG A 34 12.22 -19.15 -0.86
C ARG A 34 10.77 -19.32 -1.31
N VAL A 35 10.46 -18.89 -2.54
CA VAL A 35 9.15 -19.11 -3.16
C VAL A 35 8.82 -20.60 -3.18
N ARG A 36 9.70 -21.44 -3.74
CA ARG A 36 9.49 -22.90 -3.78
C ARG A 36 9.27 -23.51 -2.39
N SER A 37 10.04 -23.06 -1.40
CA SER A 37 9.92 -23.57 -0.03
C SER A 37 8.60 -23.19 0.63
N ILE A 38 8.14 -21.95 0.44
CA ILE A 38 6.85 -21.47 0.96
C ILE A 38 5.68 -22.17 0.27
N VAL A 39 5.72 -22.28 -1.06
CA VAL A 39 4.71 -23.01 -1.84
C VAL A 39 4.68 -24.49 -1.45
N GLY A 40 5.84 -25.12 -1.26
CA GLY A 40 5.96 -26.50 -0.80
C GLY A 40 5.40 -26.73 0.61
N ALA A 41 5.33 -25.68 1.44
CA ALA A 41 4.64 -25.69 2.73
C ALA A 41 3.12 -25.46 2.62
N GLY A 42 2.58 -25.38 1.41
CA GLY A 42 1.14 -25.20 1.14
C GLY A 42 0.66 -23.75 1.21
N ILE A 43 1.56 -22.76 1.19
CA ILE A 43 1.22 -21.34 1.30
C ILE A 43 1.28 -20.66 -0.08
N PRO A 44 0.19 -20.02 -0.56
CA PRO A 44 0.20 -19.27 -1.81
C PRO A 44 1.17 -18.09 -1.79
N VAL A 45 1.94 -17.94 -2.87
CA VAL A 45 2.91 -16.85 -3.03
C VAL A 45 2.57 -15.97 -4.24
N MET A 46 2.50 -14.66 -4.01
CA MET A 46 2.53 -13.63 -5.04
C MET A 46 3.98 -13.15 -5.22
N GLY A 47 4.51 -13.23 -6.44
CA GLY A 47 5.82 -12.66 -6.76
C GLY A 47 5.74 -11.15 -6.94
N HIS A 48 6.88 -10.46 -6.85
CA HIS A 48 6.97 -9.03 -7.11
C HIS A 48 8.28 -8.69 -7.84
N LEU A 49 8.15 -8.17 -9.06
CA LEU A 49 9.25 -7.75 -9.93
C LEU A 49 9.08 -6.30 -10.41
N GLY A 50 10.12 -5.78 -11.06
CA GLY A 50 10.24 -4.37 -11.40
C GLY A 50 11.00 -3.64 -10.30
N LEU A 51 10.53 -2.45 -9.94
CA LEU A 51 11.05 -1.76 -8.76
C LEU A 51 10.65 -2.54 -7.51
N THR A 52 11.62 -3.08 -6.78
CA THR A 52 11.39 -3.76 -5.50
C THR A 52 11.86 -2.84 -4.37
N PRO A 53 10.95 -2.18 -3.63
CA PRO A 53 11.32 -1.13 -2.69
C PRO A 53 12.33 -1.58 -1.62
N GLN A 54 12.31 -2.85 -1.21
CA GLN A 54 13.25 -3.39 -0.22
C GLN A 54 14.71 -3.41 -0.73
N SER A 55 14.91 -3.35 -2.04
CA SER A 55 16.22 -3.27 -2.68
C SER A 55 16.47 -1.94 -3.40
N ALA A 56 15.67 -0.90 -3.12
CA ALA A 56 15.74 0.39 -3.81
C ALA A 56 17.15 0.99 -3.82
N THR A 57 17.92 0.87 -2.73
CA THR A 57 19.31 1.34 -2.67
C THR A 57 20.20 0.66 -3.72
N MET A 58 20.07 -0.66 -3.88
CA MET A 58 20.81 -1.42 -4.91
C MET A 58 20.38 -1.04 -6.32
N LEU A 59 19.11 -0.65 -6.50
CA LEU A 59 18.55 -0.18 -7.76
C LEU A 59 18.86 1.30 -8.06
N GLY A 60 19.59 1.98 -7.17
CA GLY A 60 19.94 3.40 -7.32
C GLY A 60 18.75 4.34 -7.10
N GLY A 61 17.84 3.96 -6.20
CA GLY A 61 16.65 4.69 -5.79
C GLY A 61 15.34 4.13 -6.37
N MET A 62 14.26 4.89 -6.17
CA MET A 62 12.91 4.55 -6.68
C MET A 62 12.79 4.85 -8.18
N LYS A 63 13.47 4.06 -9.00
CA LYS A 63 13.55 4.24 -10.46
C LYS A 63 12.79 3.16 -11.20
N ALA A 64 12.21 3.53 -12.34
CA ALA A 64 11.54 2.58 -13.23
C ALA A 64 12.52 1.54 -13.82
N GLN A 65 12.09 0.29 -13.87
CA GLN A 65 12.87 -0.86 -14.31
C GLN A 65 12.47 -1.35 -15.71
N GLY A 66 13.28 -2.18 -16.37
CA GLY A 66 12.95 -2.70 -17.71
C GLY A 66 13.02 -1.66 -18.83
N ARG A 67 13.84 -0.61 -18.67
CA ARG A 67 13.97 0.51 -19.64
C ARG A 67 14.90 0.23 -20.82
N THR A 68 15.67 -0.84 -20.77
CA THR A 68 16.53 -1.31 -21.87
C THR A 68 16.08 -2.70 -22.29
N ALA A 69 16.38 -3.10 -23.53
CA ALA A 69 16.04 -4.44 -24.01
C ALA A 69 16.60 -5.53 -23.09
N THR A 70 17.86 -5.43 -22.68
CA THR A 70 18.49 -6.36 -21.73
C THR A 70 17.75 -6.43 -20.39
N ALA A 71 17.38 -5.28 -19.82
CA ALA A 71 16.65 -5.25 -18.55
C ALA A 71 15.22 -5.82 -18.69
N ALA A 72 14.54 -5.55 -19.81
CA ALA A 72 13.22 -6.09 -20.09
C ALA A 72 13.26 -7.61 -20.32
N SER A 73 14.25 -8.12 -21.06
CA SER A 73 14.45 -9.57 -21.24
C SER A 73 14.75 -10.26 -19.91
N ARG A 74 15.56 -9.64 -19.04
CA ARG A 74 15.80 -10.17 -17.70
C ARG A 74 14.53 -10.18 -16.85
N LEU A 75 13.75 -9.11 -16.86
CA LEU A 75 12.46 -9.04 -16.16
C LEU A 75 11.52 -10.17 -16.58
N LEU A 76 11.43 -10.46 -17.89
CA LEU A 76 10.61 -11.55 -18.41
C LEU A 76 11.13 -12.93 -17.99
N ALA A 77 12.46 -13.13 -18.02
CA ALA A 77 13.06 -14.38 -17.55
C ALA A 77 12.81 -14.60 -16.05
N ASP A 78 13.00 -13.56 -15.24
CA ASP A 78 12.72 -13.57 -13.80
C ASP A 78 11.22 -13.86 -13.53
N ALA A 79 10.32 -13.34 -14.37
CA ALA A 79 8.88 -13.59 -14.26
C ALA A 79 8.53 -15.05 -14.51
N HIS A 80 9.08 -15.67 -15.56
CA HIS A 80 8.92 -17.10 -15.81
C HIS A 80 9.55 -17.96 -14.71
N GLU A 81 10.68 -17.54 -14.15
CA GLU A 81 11.31 -18.24 -13.04
C GLU A 81 10.39 -18.29 -11.81
N LEU A 82 9.76 -17.17 -11.47
CA LEU A 82 8.81 -17.08 -10.36
C LEU A 82 7.51 -17.85 -10.62
N GLU A 83 6.99 -17.82 -11.85
CA GLU A 83 5.85 -18.66 -12.26
C GLU A 83 6.19 -20.15 -12.11
N ALA A 84 7.34 -20.59 -12.62
CA ALA A 84 7.79 -21.98 -12.51
C ALA A 84 8.06 -22.40 -11.04
N ALA A 85 8.38 -21.44 -10.17
CA ALA A 85 8.54 -21.68 -8.74
C ALA A 85 7.21 -21.86 -7.98
N GLY A 86 6.07 -21.60 -8.63
CA GLY A 86 4.74 -21.78 -8.08
C GLY A 86 4.07 -20.50 -7.60
N CYS A 87 4.54 -19.32 -7.99
CA CYS A 87 3.78 -18.09 -7.75
C CYS A 87 2.41 -18.18 -8.42
N PHE A 88 1.34 -17.80 -7.71
CA PHE A 88 -0.02 -17.81 -8.28
C PHE A 88 -0.37 -16.52 -9.02
N THR A 89 0.41 -15.46 -8.82
CA THR A 89 0.27 -14.15 -9.45
C THR A 89 1.56 -13.34 -9.28
N LEU A 90 1.73 -12.26 -10.05
CA LEU A 90 2.93 -11.44 -10.07
C LEU A 90 2.61 -9.94 -10.06
N VAL A 91 3.19 -9.19 -9.12
CA VAL A 91 3.18 -7.72 -9.16
C VAL A 91 4.28 -7.21 -10.09
N LEU A 92 3.94 -6.25 -10.95
CA LEU A 92 4.87 -5.51 -11.80
C LEU A 92 4.86 -4.03 -11.39
N GLU A 93 5.91 -3.60 -10.69
CA GLU A 93 6.03 -2.23 -10.17
C GLU A 93 6.96 -1.36 -11.00
N SER A 94 6.48 -0.18 -11.40
CA SER A 94 7.26 0.85 -12.12
C SER A 94 7.99 0.30 -13.36
N VAL A 95 7.25 -0.39 -14.24
CA VAL A 95 7.75 -0.99 -15.49
C VAL A 95 7.09 -0.26 -16.69
N PRO A 96 7.80 0.02 -17.80
CA PRO A 96 7.19 0.58 -18.99
C PRO A 96 5.97 -0.21 -19.44
N ALA A 97 4.86 0.48 -19.72
CA ALA A 97 3.56 -0.14 -19.99
C ALA A 97 3.59 -1.23 -21.08
N ARG A 98 4.38 -1.01 -22.15
CA ARG A 98 4.55 -2.03 -23.21
C ARG A 98 5.24 -3.28 -22.70
N ILE A 99 6.23 -3.15 -21.82
CA ILE A 99 6.91 -4.30 -21.21
C ILE A 99 5.96 -5.02 -20.25
N GLY A 100 5.19 -4.30 -19.42
CA GLY A 100 4.16 -4.89 -18.57
C GLY A 100 3.14 -5.73 -19.36
N ALA A 101 2.68 -5.22 -20.51
CA ALA A 101 1.78 -5.96 -21.40
C ALA A 101 2.43 -7.23 -22.00
N HIS A 102 3.72 -7.17 -22.39
CA HIS A 102 4.42 -8.34 -22.92
C HIS A 102 4.66 -9.42 -21.86
N VAL A 103 5.02 -9.02 -20.63
CA VAL A 103 5.17 -9.97 -19.52
C VAL A 103 3.84 -10.63 -19.21
N THR A 104 2.76 -9.85 -19.14
CA THR A 104 1.40 -10.37 -18.89
C THR A 104 0.98 -11.38 -19.95
N ALA A 105 1.18 -11.07 -21.24
CA ALA A 105 0.85 -11.99 -22.33
C ALA A 105 1.70 -13.27 -22.36
N ALA A 106 2.88 -13.27 -21.73
CA ALA A 106 3.78 -14.42 -21.71
C ALA A 106 3.51 -15.39 -20.55
N LEU A 107 2.94 -14.91 -19.45
CA LEU A 107 2.63 -15.73 -18.27
C LEU A 107 1.24 -16.37 -18.38
N LYS A 108 1.05 -17.48 -17.66
CA LYS A 108 -0.25 -18.13 -17.44
C LYS A 108 -0.92 -17.63 -16.17
N ILE A 109 -0.13 -17.12 -15.22
CA ILE A 109 -0.63 -16.54 -13.96
C ILE A 109 -0.98 -15.04 -14.14
N PRO A 110 -1.98 -14.52 -13.40
CA PRO A 110 -2.36 -13.11 -13.50
C PRO A 110 -1.24 -12.17 -13.07
N THR A 111 -1.13 -11.02 -13.73
CA THR A 111 -0.24 -9.91 -13.32
C THR A 111 -1.01 -8.75 -12.70
N ILE A 112 -0.42 -8.11 -11.70
CA ILE A 112 -0.98 -6.94 -11.01
C ILE A 112 -0.03 -5.75 -11.20
N GLY A 113 -0.49 -4.72 -11.91
CA GLY A 113 0.31 -3.53 -12.19
C GLY A 113 0.24 -2.49 -11.07
N ILE A 114 1.40 -1.90 -10.73
CA ILE A 114 1.48 -0.63 -10.00
C ILE A 114 2.50 0.25 -10.73
N GLY A 115 2.01 1.08 -11.64
CA GLY A 115 2.86 1.70 -12.64
C GLY A 115 3.45 0.71 -13.66
N GLY A 116 2.82 -0.45 -13.84
CA GLY A 116 3.10 -1.43 -14.91
C GLY A 116 2.28 -1.22 -16.20
N GLY A 117 1.40 -0.22 -16.22
CA GLY A 117 0.51 0.08 -17.34
C GLY A 117 -0.78 -0.76 -17.36
N PRO A 118 -1.73 -0.42 -18.25
CA PRO A 118 -3.05 -1.05 -18.30
C PRO A 118 -3.06 -2.44 -18.95
N GLY A 119 -1.92 -2.92 -19.45
CA GLY A 119 -1.79 -4.26 -20.04
C GLY A 119 -1.54 -5.36 -19.01
N CYS A 120 -1.53 -5.05 -17.71
CA CYS A 120 -1.57 -6.05 -16.64
C CYS A 120 -3.02 -6.47 -16.35
N ASP A 121 -3.25 -7.68 -15.86
CA ASP A 121 -4.61 -8.23 -15.64
C ASP A 121 -5.37 -7.52 -14.51
N GLY A 122 -4.64 -7.00 -13.52
CA GLY A 122 -5.19 -6.21 -12.43
C GLY A 122 -4.30 -5.01 -12.10
N GLN A 123 -4.75 -4.20 -11.15
CA GLN A 123 -4.02 -3.01 -10.70
C GLN A 123 -4.02 -2.93 -9.17
N VAL A 124 -2.96 -2.35 -8.60
CA VAL A 124 -2.87 -2.05 -7.17
C VAL A 124 -2.31 -0.65 -6.97
N LEU A 125 -2.83 0.04 -5.95
CA LEU A 125 -2.30 1.32 -5.48
C LEU A 125 -2.30 1.33 -3.95
N VAL A 126 -1.40 2.11 -3.36
CA VAL A 126 -1.43 2.38 -1.92
C VAL A 126 -2.62 3.29 -1.64
N TRP A 127 -3.53 2.87 -0.76
CA TRP A 127 -4.79 3.58 -0.53
C TRP A 127 -4.57 5.00 0.04
N HIS A 128 -3.52 5.24 0.83
CA HIS A 128 -3.15 6.58 1.29
C HIS A 128 -2.83 7.54 0.14
N ASP A 129 -2.11 7.05 -0.86
CA ASP A 129 -1.76 7.86 -2.04
C ASP A 129 -3.00 8.06 -2.93
N LEU A 130 -3.82 7.01 -3.07
CA LEU A 130 -5.09 7.04 -3.80
C LEU A 130 -6.06 8.06 -3.22
N LEU A 131 -6.22 8.10 -1.89
CA LEU A 131 -7.14 9.00 -1.18
C LEU A 131 -6.53 10.39 -0.90
N GLY A 132 -5.26 10.61 -1.25
CA GLY A 132 -4.60 11.89 -0.99
C GLY A 132 -4.49 12.21 0.50
N ILE A 133 -4.21 11.21 1.33
CA ILE A 133 -3.99 11.38 2.78
C ILE A 133 -2.60 11.99 3.02
N ASN A 134 -1.60 11.55 2.26
CA ASN A 134 -0.24 12.07 2.35
C ASN A 134 -0.13 13.40 1.59
N GLU A 135 0.46 14.39 2.24
CA GLU A 135 0.85 15.64 1.60
C GLU A 135 2.05 15.46 0.66
N GLY A 136 2.21 16.37 -0.31
CA GLY A 136 3.32 16.33 -1.28
C GLY A 136 2.96 15.67 -2.61
N ALA A 137 3.96 15.43 -3.45
CA ALA A 137 3.78 14.86 -4.77
C ALA A 137 3.69 13.32 -4.70
N ALA A 138 2.59 12.77 -5.20
CA ALA A 138 2.45 11.32 -5.35
C ALA A 138 3.37 10.79 -6.47
N PRO A 139 3.76 9.50 -6.44
CA PRO A 139 4.46 8.87 -7.55
C PRO A 139 3.70 9.07 -8.88
N ARG A 140 4.42 9.21 -10.00
CA ARG A 140 3.84 9.52 -11.32
C ARG A 140 2.71 8.59 -11.76
N PHE A 141 2.74 7.33 -11.32
CA PHE A 141 1.73 6.33 -11.69
C PHE A 141 0.46 6.39 -10.82
N VAL A 142 0.44 7.19 -9.76
CA VAL A 142 -0.73 7.34 -8.89
C VAL A 142 -1.70 8.33 -9.49
N LYS A 143 -2.97 7.92 -9.60
CA LYS A 143 -4.10 8.83 -9.73
C LYS A 143 -4.73 9.02 -8.35
N ARG A 144 -4.81 10.27 -7.88
CA ARG A 144 -5.59 10.62 -6.70
C ARG A 144 -7.08 10.61 -7.06
N TYR A 145 -7.88 9.95 -6.22
CA TYR A 145 -9.33 9.93 -6.30
C TYR A 145 -9.99 10.81 -5.23
N ALA A 146 -9.24 11.20 -4.20
CA ALA A 146 -9.64 12.17 -3.20
C ALA A 146 -8.44 13.03 -2.75
N ASP A 147 -8.73 14.13 -2.04
CA ASP A 147 -7.77 14.98 -1.34
C ASP A 147 -8.19 15.09 0.13
N LEU A 148 -8.01 13.98 0.86
CA LEU A 148 -8.37 13.94 2.27
C LEU A 148 -7.48 14.84 3.12
N ALA A 149 -6.21 15.02 2.77
CA ALA A 149 -5.33 15.98 3.45
C ALA A 149 -5.88 17.41 3.35
N GLY A 150 -6.31 17.82 2.16
CA GLY A 150 -6.95 19.12 1.94
C GLY A 150 -8.24 19.28 2.72
N GLU A 151 -9.10 18.27 2.71
CA GLU A 151 -10.37 18.30 3.45
C GLU A 151 -10.16 18.33 4.96
N THR A 152 -9.26 17.51 5.49
CA THR A 152 -8.91 17.52 6.91
C THR A 152 -8.38 18.89 7.32
N ARG A 153 -7.49 19.51 6.53
CA ARG A 153 -6.97 20.85 6.84
C ARG A 153 -8.09 21.89 6.87
N ARG A 154 -8.95 21.92 5.84
CA ARG A 154 -10.09 22.84 5.79
C ARG A 154 -11.00 22.69 7.01
N ALA A 155 -11.34 21.46 7.38
CA ALA A 155 -12.22 21.19 8.52
C ALA A 155 -11.60 21.68 9.85
N LEU A 156 -10.31 21.42 10.05
CA LEU A 156 -9.59 21.87 11.25
C LEU A 156 -9.43 23.40 11.31
N GLU A 157 -9.21 24.06 10.17
CA GLU A 157 -9.14 25.52 10.07
C GLU A 157 -10.50 26.19 10.31
N ALA A 158 -11.58 25.58 9.81
CA ALA A 158 -12.95 26.03 10.07
C ALA A 158 -13.28 25.92 11.56
N PHE A 159 -13.03 24.75 12.17
CA PHE A 159 -13.20 24.57 13.61
C PHE A 159 -12.39 25.58 14.44
N ALA A 160 -11.12 25.82 14.08
CA ALA A 160 -10.30 26.81 14.75
C ALA A 160 -10.85 28.24 14.60
N THR A 161 -11.45 28.57 13.46
CA THR A 161 -12.13 29.85 13.21
C THR A 161 -13.38 29.99 14.08
N ASP A 162 -14.19 28.93 14.16
CA ASP A 162 -15.43 28.95 14.94
C ASP A 162 -15.14 29.11 16.44
N VAL A 163 -14.13 28.42 16.96
CA VAL A 163 -13.69 28.58 18.36
C VAL A 163 -13.16 29.99 18.63
N ARG A 164 -12.32 30.55 17.75
CA ARG A 164 -11.73 31.88 17.95
C ARG A 164 -12.76 33.01 17.84
N SER A 165 -13.78 32.83 17.02
CA SER A 165 -14.86 33.81 16.85
C SER A 165 -15.97 33.66 17.90
N GLY A 166 -15.99 32.55 18.66
CA GLY A 166 -17.07 32.22 19.58
C GLY A 166 -18.32 31.68 18.90
N ALA A 167 -18.25 31.32 17.61
CA ALA A 167 -19.35 30.66 16.90
C ALA A 167 -19.52 29.19 17.32
N TYR A 168 -18.45 28.57 17.86
CA TYR A 168 -18.50 27.25 18.47
C TYR A 168 -17.94 27.28 19.92
N PRO A 169 -18.58 26.59 20.88
CA PRO A 169 -19.88 25.91 20.74
C PRO A 169 -21.04 26.90 20.58
N ALA A 170 -22.10 26.45 19.89
CA ALA A 170 -23.40 27.13 19.84
C ALA A 170 -24.40 26.43 20.77
N ASP A 171 -25.54 27.04 21.07
CA ASP A 171 -26.57 26.53 21.99
C ASP A 171 -26.96 25.05 21.80
N GLU A 172 -26.96 24.56 20.55
CA GLU A 172 -27.28 23.15 20.25
C GLU A 172 -26.21 22.15 20.71
N HIS A 173 -24.99 22.62 20.93
CA HIS A 173 -23.85 21.85 21.42
C HIS A 173 -23.71 21.91 22.94
N GLU A 174 -24.55 22.69 23.63
CA GLU A 174 -24.50 22.88 25.08
C GLU A 174 -25.48 21.96 25.82
N TYR A 175 -25.05 21.44 26.96
CA TYR A 175 -25.94 20.75 27.90
C TYR A 175 -26.57 21.77 28.85
N LYS A 176 -27.88 21.65 29.07
CA LYS A 176 -28.65 22.61 29.89
C LYS A 176 -28.74 22.16 31.35
N ILE A 177 -28.65 23.11 32.28
CA ILE A 177 -29.03 22.94 33.69
C ILE A 177 -30.40 23.58 33.94
N ALA A 178 -31.22 22.94 34.79
CA ALA A 178 -32.48 23.53 35.21
C ALA A 178 -32.21 24.82 36.01
N GLY A 179 -33.03 25.86 35.82
CA GLY A 179 -32.72 27.18 36.34
C GLY A 179 -32.75 27.27 37.88
N ASP A 180 -33.50 26.41 38.54
CA ASP A 180 -33.51 26.24 39.99
C ASP A 180 -32.24 25.59 40.53
N GLU A 181 -31.79 24.50 39.89
CA GLU A 181 -30.53 23.83 40.24
C GLU A 181 -29.32 24.75 40.05
N LEU A 182 -29.31 25.57 38.99
CA LEU A 182 -28.24 26.56 38.79
C LEU A 182 -28.19 27.59 39.92
N ARG A 183 -29.35 28.12 40.32
CA ARG A 183 -29.41 29.10 41.43
C ARG A 183 -28.97 28.51 42.76
N ALA A 184 -29.29 27.24 43.03
CA ALA A 184 -28.83 26.55 44.23
C ALA A 184 -27.29 26.44 44.23
N PHE A 185 -26.70 26.02 43.12
CA PHE A 185 -25.25 25.96 42.95
C PHE A 185 -24.57 27.33 43.14
N GLU A 186 -25.14 28.40 42.57
CA GLU A 186 -24.59 29.76 42.71
C GLU A 186 -24.66 30.28 44.15
N ALA A 187 -25.70 29.93 44.91
CA ALA A 187 -25.80 30.30 46.33
C ALA A 187 -24.69 29.64 47.17
N ASP A 188 -24.38 28.36 46.91
CA ASP A 188 -23.34 27.60 47.60
C ASP A 188 -21.91 28.11 47.35
N LEU A 189 -21.67 28.92 46.30
CA LEU A 189 -20.36 29.50 46.00
C LEU A 189 -20.05 30.79 46.79
N HIS A 190 -21.08 31.42 47.36
CA HIS A 190 -20.97 32.71 48.03
C HIS A 190 -21.01 32.62 49.57
N ASP A 191 -21.13 31.42 50.12
CA ASP A 191 -20.93 31.06 51.53
C ASP A 191 -19.48 30.57 51.80
#